data_AF-A0A7Y2P964-F1
#
_entry.id   AF-A0A7Y2P964-F1
#
_cell.length_a   1.000
_cell.length_b   1.000
_cell.length_c   1.000
_cell.angle_alpha   90.00
_cell.angle_beta   90.00
_cell.angle_gamma   90.00
#
_symmetry.space_group_name_H-M   'P 1'
#
loop_
_entity.id
_entity.type
_entity.pdbx_description
1 polymer ?
#
loop_
_entity_poly.entity_id
_entity_poly.type
_entity_poly.pdbx_seq_one_letter_code
_entity_poly.pdbx_strand_id
1 'polypeptide(L)' 'MGGRSQEEKIAALVEKDPEFKSLVQEHRMLDGKLKEFDRKIYLSPDEEMERKRLQKLKLAKKDKIAQRLSGQ' A
#
# COMPACT_ATOMS: atom_id res chain seq x y z
N MET A 1 -16.83 -15.25 -17.30
CA MET A 1 -17.12 -13.94 -16.69
C MET A 1 -16.14 -13.71 -15.56
N GLY A 2 -15.68 -12.47 -15.44
CA GLY A 2 -14.40 -12.07 -14.83
C GLY A 2 -14.17 -12.66 -13.45
N GLY A 3 -12.98 -13.21 -13.24
CA GLY A 3 -12.48 -13.42 -11.89
C GLY A 3 -12.63 -12.11 -11.13
N ARG A 4 -13.27 -12.16 -9.97
CA ARG A 4 -13.38 -11.03 -9.04
C ARG A 4 -11.96 -10.69 -8.60
N SER A 5 -11.26 -9.93 -9.43
CA SER A 5 -9.90 -9.51 -9.21
C SER A 5 -9.86 -8.76 -7.89
N GLN A 6 -8.78 -8.91 -7.15
CA GLN A 6 -8.54 -8.29 -5.85
C GLN A 6 -8.99 -6.80 -5.79
N GLU A 7 -8.90 -6.09 -6.91
CA GLU A 7 -9.37 -4.72 -7.09
C GLU A 7 -10.87 -4.51 -6.80
N GLU A 8 -11.74 -5.46 -7.15
CA GLU A 8 -13.19 -5.36 -6.91
C GLU A 8 -13.53 -5.53 -5.42
N LYS A 9 -12.85 -6.46 -4.75
CA LYS A 9 -12.96 -6.61 -3.28
C LYS A 9 -12.46 -5.37 -2.55
N ILE A 10 -11.35 -4.81 -3.03
CA ILE A 10 -10.81 -3.56 -2.52
C ILE A 10 -11.82 -2.44 -2.74
N ALA A 11 -12.39 -2.28 -3.93
CA ALA A 11 -13.37 -1.22 -4.22
C ALA A 11 -14.61 -1.33 -3.34
N ALA A 12 -15.17 -2.53 -3.18
CA ALA A 12 -16.33 -2.77 -2.31
C ALA A 12 -16.02 -2.49 -0.82
N LEU A 13 -14.83 -2.84 -0.33
CA LEU A 13 -14.41 -2.53 1.03
C LEU A 13 -14.09 -1.04 1.21
N VAL A 14 -13.51 -0.39 0.22
CA VAL A 14 -13.24 1.07 0.22
C VAL A 14 -14.54 1.87 0.29
N GLU A 15 -15.60 1.38 -0.35
CA GLU A 15 -16.93 2.01 -0.30
C GLU A 15 -17.61 1.81 1.06
N LYS A 16 -17.48 0.62 1.64
CA LYS A 16 -18.12 0.26 2.92
C LYS A 16 -17.34 0.71 4.15
N ASP A 17 -16.02 0.81 4.05
CA ASP A 17 -15.11 1.05 5.16
C ASP A 17 -14.17 2.24 4.84
N PRO A 18 -14.45 3.42 5.41
CA PRO A 18 -13.64 4.61 5.16
C PRO A 18 -12.23 4.50 5.74
N GLU A 19 -12.00 3.66 6.77
CA GLU A 19 -10.64 3.39 7.25
C GLU A 19 -9.84 2.59 6.23
N PHE A 20 -10.46 1.60 5.59
CA PHE A 20 -9.87 0.81 4.51
C PHE A 20 -9.55 1.68 3.29
N LYS A 21 -10.41 2.65 2.96
CA LYS A 21 -10.12 3.66 1.95
C LYS A 21 -8.82 4.39 2.23
N SER A 22 -8.62 4.88 3.45
CA SER A 22 -7.38 5.55 3.84
C SER A 22 -6.19 4.59 3.81
N LEU A 23 -6.34 3.33 4.26
CA LEU A 23 -5.29 2.31 4.17
C LEU A 23 -4.81 2.08 2.73
N VAL A 24 -5.74 1.96 1.79
CA VAL A 24 -5.44 1.73 0.36
C VAL A 24 -4.79 2.97 -0.26
N GLN A 25 -5.28 4.17 0.05
CA GLN A 25 -4.67 5.42 -0.41
C GLN A 25 -3.24 5.58 0.12
N GLU A 26 -3.02 5.36 1.42
CA GLU A 26 -1.68 5.41 2.02
C GLU A 26 -0.77 4.35 1.42
N HIS A 27 -1.23 3.11 1.23
CA HIS A 27 -0.45 2.07 0.55
C HIS A 27 -0.01 2.52 -0.85
N ARG A 28 -0.91 3.14 -1.62
CA ARG A 28 -0.62 3.63 -2.98
C ARG A 28 0.33 4.83 -2.96
N MET A 29 0.20 5.72 -1.98
CA MET A 29 1.12 6.85 -1.77
C MET A 29 2.52 6.37 -1.40
N LEU A 30 2.62 5.37 -0.50
CA LEU A 30 3.89 4.75 -0.11
C LEU A 30 4.55 4.06 -1.31
N ASP A 31 3.78 3.36 -2.16
CA ASP A 31 4.29 2.77 -3.40
C ASP A 31 4.85 3.82 -4.37
N GLY A 32 4.12 4.95 -4.53
CA GLY A 32 4.57 6.09 -5.33
C GLY A 32 5.91 6.64 -4.85
N LYS A 33 6.01 6.95 -3.54
CA LYS A 33 7.27 7.42 -2.94
C LYS A 33 8.39 6.41 -3.14
N LEU A 34 8.14 5.12 -2.89
CA LEU A 34 9.14 4.07 -3.10
C LEU A 34 9.62 4.00 -4.55
N LYS A 35 8.73 4.19 -5.54
CA LYS A 35 9.11 4.27 -6.95
C LYS A 35 9.97 5.48 -7.27
N GLU A 36 9.74 6.62 -6.62
CA GLU A 36 10.61 7.78 -6.76
C GLU A 36 12.03 7.49 -6.26
N PHE A 37 12.14 6.79 -5.13
CA PHE A 37 13.44 6.32 -4.64
C PHE A 37 14.05 5.24 -5.54
N ASP A 38 13.24 4.35 -6.12
CA ASP A 38 13.71 3.29 -7.02
C ASP A 38 14.24 3.84 -8.36
N ARG A 39 13.66 4.96 -8.82
CA ARG A 39 14.13 5.69 -10.01
C ARG A 39 15.49 6.37 -9.79
N LYS A 40 15.86 6.64 -8.55
CA LYS A 40 17.16 7.25 -8.23
C LYS A 40 18.23 6.16 -8.27
N ILE A 41 19.20 6.33 -9.17
CA ILE A 41 20.34 5.40 -9.33
C ILE A 41 21.19 5.37 -8.04
N TYR A 42 21.30 6.50 -7.35
CA TYR A 42 21.97 6.62 -6.06
C TYR A 42 21.04 7.32 -5.08
N LEU A 43 20.90 6.71 -3.91
CA LEU A 43 20.16 7.23 -2.77
C LEU A 43 21.16 7.69 -1.73
N SER A 44 20.92 8.86 -1.15
CA SER A 44 21.66 9.32 0.01
C SER A 44 21.35 8.42 1.21
N PRO A 45 22.22 8.31 2.21
CA PRO A 45 21.96 7.49 3.41
C PRO A 45 20.65 7.85 4.14
N ASP A 46 20.27 9.13 4.12
CA ASP A 46 18.97 9.60 4.62
C ASP A 46 17.79 9.05 3.79
N GLU A 47 17.93 9.05 2.47
CA GLU A 47 16.92 8.53 1.55
C GLU A 47 16.81 7.01 1.61
N GLU A 48 17.90 6.28 1.81
CA GLU A 48 17.88 4.84 2.04
C GLU A 48 17.16 4.49 3.35
N MET A 49 17.41 5.26 4.41
CA MET A 49 16.71 5.15 5.69
C MET A 49 15.21 5.42 5.51
N GLU A 50 14.85 6.47 4.79
CA GLU A 50 13.46 6.81 4.50
C GLU A 50 12.79 5.74 3.62
N ARG A 51 13.45 5.26 2.56
CA ARG A 51 12.98 4.14 1.73
C ARG A 51 12.73 2.89 2.56
N LYS A 52 13.62 2.55 3.50
CA LYS A 52 13.42 1.42 4.44
C LYS A 52 12.22 1.65 5.37
N ARG A 53 12.03 2.87 5.89
CA ARG A 53 10.85 3.22 6.70
C ARG A 53 9.57 3.09 5.89
N LEU A 54 9.54 3.62 4.68
CA LEU A 54 8.40 3.53 3.76
C LEU A 54 8.07 2.08 3.38
N GLN A 55 9.07 1.24 3.16
CA GLN A 55 8.87 -0.21 2.94
C GLN A 55 8.20 -0.89 4.14
N LYS A 56 8.65 -0.60 5.37
CA LYS A 56 8.03 -1.13 6.60
C LYS A 56 6.58 -0.66 6.75
N LEU A 57 6.33 0.64 6.54
CA LEU A 57 4.98 1.20 6.57
C LEU A 57 4.08 0.55 5.52
N LYS A 58 4.58 0.37 4.29
CA LYS A 58 3.85 -0.28 3.20
C LYS A 58 3.50 -1.71 3.57
N LEU A 59 4.45 -2.45 4.17
CA LEU A 59 4.21 -3.81 4.63
C LEU A 59 3.12 -3.86 5.70
N ALA A 60 3.18 -2.99 6.71
CA ALA A 60 2.16 -2.92 7.75
C ALA A 60 0.77 -2.56 7.18
N LYS A 61 0.70 -1.67 6.18
CA LYS A 61 -0.56 -1.33 5.50
C LYS A 61 -1.09 -2.49 4.66
N LYS A 62 -0.22 -3.17 3.90
CA LYS A 62 -0.56 -4.38 3.16
C LYS A 62 -1.08 -5.47 4.09
N ASP A 63 -0.45 -5.64 5.25
CA ASP A 63 -0.86 -6.61 6.26
C ASP A 63 -2.25 -6.28 6.82
N LYS A 64 -2.49 -5.02 7.19
CA LYS A 64 -3.84 -4.54 7.58
C LYS A 64 -4.88 -4.77 6.48
N ILE A 65 -4.54 -4.50 5.22
CA ILE A 65 -5.43 -4.73 4.08
C ILE A 65 -5.73 -6.22 3.94
N ALA A 66 -4.71 -7.08 4.04
CA ALA A 66 -4.86 -8.53 3.97
C ALA A 66 -5.71 -9.07 5.11
N GLN A 67 -5.52 -8.58 6.35
CA GLN A 67 -6.35 -8.94 7.49
C GLN A 67 -7.82 -8.55 7.27
N ARG A 68 -8.08 -7.34 6.75
CA ARG A 68 -9.45 -6.89 6.42
C ARG A 68 -10.07 -7.70 5.27
N LEU A 69 -9.26 -8.18 4.31
CA LEU A 69 -9.71 -9.03 3.20
C LEU A 69 -9.90 -10.50 3.59
N SER A 70 -9.13 -11.00 4.57
CA SER A 70 -9.16 -12.39 5.03
C SER A 70 -10.10 -12.61 6.21
N GLY A 71 -10.48 -11.55 6.92
CA GLY A 71 -11.39 -11.59 8.06
C GLY A 71 -12.88 -11.51 7.68
N GLN A 72 -13.25 -11.75 6.42
CA GLN A 72 -14.62 -11.69 5.90
C GLN A 72 -15.09 -13.05 5.40
#